data_AF-A0A7S1I959-F1
#
_entry.id   AF-A0A7S1I959-F1
#
_cell.length_a   1.000
_cell.length_b   1.000
_cell.length_c   1.000
_cell.angle_alpha   90.00
_cell.angle_beta   90.00
_cell.angle_gamma   90.00
#
_symmetry.space_group_name_H-M   'P 1'
#
loop_
_entity.id
_entity.type
_entity.pdbx_description
1 polymer ?
#
loop_
_entity_poly.entity_id
_entity_poly.type
_entity_poly.pdbx_seq_one_letter_code
_entity_poly.pdbx_strand_id
1 'polypeptide(L)'
;VFAKVVGHPPDEKDYRSKVVADNGFNPEWDDVFEFKMQKKEFDILCFKVYDKGVVSDTLLGQASIPIPCLRQGYRNIDLRDKDGRRIPTHPTLFLHIQQESCGDFHSLTAQEQRQTDAAKQVRLQRAKIDTDIENVNAAIEKINKRTKQLEAATRENKRTLRQYEDQRIAGFVWLNQEKISQLFRRDEDEDDLFDREKKKKLKEAETTEDESKEVKRNMFDYQEEPPWDEPSRGCECLVM
;
A
#
# COMPACT_ATOMS: atom_id res chain seq x y z
N VAL A 1 -21.56 -50.75 -31.42
CA VAL A 1 -22.21 -49.46 -31.78
C VAL A 1 -21.26 -48.30 -31.46
N PHE A 2 -21.33 -47.24 -32.25
CA PHE A 2 -20.70 -45.94 -32.01
C PHE A 2 -21.80 -44.87 -32.05
N ALA A 3 -21.83 -43.98 -31.05
CA ALA A 3 -22.80 -42.90 -30.95
C ALA A 3 -22.05 -41.57 -30.82
N LYS A 4 -22.30 -40.61 -31.73
CA LYS A 4 -21.68 -39.28 -31.71
C LYS A 4 -22.73 -38.18 -31.85
N VAL A 5 -22.59 -37.12 -31.06
CA VAL A 5 -23.27 -35.84 -31.26
C VAL A 5 -22.42 -34.94 -32.15
N VAL A 6 -23.04 -34.34 -33.15
CA VAL A 6 -22.45 -33.32 -34.05
C VAL A 6 -23.40 -32.13 -34.13
N GLY A 7 -22.86 -30.90 -34.15
CA GLY A 7 -23.68 -29.68 -34.10
C GLY A 7 -22.96 -28.53 -33.41
N HIS A 8 -23.40 -28.18 -32.21
CA HIS A 8 -22.77 -27.13 -31.41
C HIS A 8 -21.39 -27.60 -30.90
N PRO A 9 -20.27 -26.88 -31.15
CA PRO A 9 -18.93 -27.38 -30.81
C PRO A 9 -18.70 -27.76 -29.32
N PRO A 10 -19.27 -27.07 -28.32
CA PRO A 10 -19.25 -27.50 -26.91
C PRO A 10 -19.99 -28.82 -26.62
N ASP A 11 -20.96 -29.19 -27.46
CA ASP A 11 -21.84 -30.36 -27.27
C ASP A 11 -21.37 -31.59 -28.08
N GLU A 12 -20.33 -31.44 -28.93
CA GLU A 12 -19.74 -32.55 -29.67
C GLU A 12 -19.07 -33.57 -28.75
N LYS A 13 -19.57 -34.81 -28.79
CA LYS A 13 -19.04 -35.92 -28.00
C LYS A 13 -19.33 -37.26 -28.65
N ASP A 14 -18.40 -38.20 -28.55
CA ASP A 14 -18.54 -39.56 -29.06
C ASP A 14 -18.37 -40.65 -28.00
N TYR A 15 -19.00 -41.79 -28.27
CA TYR A 15 -19.03 -42.98 -27.45
C TYR A 15 -18.91 -44.22 -28.33
N ARG A 16 -18.15 -45.22 -27.87
CA ARG A 16 -18.03 -46.54 -28.49
C ARG A 16 -18.48 -47.59 -27.48
N SER A 17 -19.47 -48.41 -27.85
CA SER A 17 -19.95 -49.54 -27.06
C SER A 17 -18.91 -50.65 -27.01
N LYS A 18 -19.13 -51.65 -26.14
CA LYS A 18 -18.40 -52.91 -26.19
C LYS A 18 -18.64 -53.65 -27.53
N VAL A 19 -17.72 -54.56 -27.88
CA VAL A 19 -17.92 -55.53 -28.97
C VAL A 19 -18.64 -56.75 -28.41
N VAL A 20 -19.70 -57.20 -29.08
CA VAL A 20 -20.39 -58.46 -28.77
C VAL A 20 -19.81 -59.52 -29.71
N ALA A 21 -19.26 -60.59 -29.16
CA ALA A 21 -18.71 -61.68 -29.95
C ALA A 21 -19.82 -62.59 -30.51
N ASP A 22 -19.61 -63.10 -31.73
CA ASP A 22 -20.38 -64.18 -32.37
C ASP A 22 -21.92 -64.01 -32.42
N ASN A 23 -22.43 -62.79 -32.31
CA ASN A 23 -23.87 -62.50 -32.39
C ASN A 23 -24.15 -61.26 -33.27
N GLY A 24 -24.40 -61.52 -34.56
CA GLY A 24 -24.83 -60.50 -35.53
C GLY A 24 -26.34 -60.39 -35.74
N PHE A 25 -27.15 -61.25 -35.11
CA PHE A 25 -28.60 -61.31 -35.34
C PHE A 25 -29.40 -60.51 -34.30
N ASN A 26 -29.05 -60.64 -33.01
CA ASN A 26 -29.63 -59.85 -31.93
C ASN A 26 -28.58 -59.55 -30.84
N PRO A 27 -27.54 -58.74 -31.15
CA PRO A 27 -26.55 -58.30 -30.17
C PRO A 27 -27.19 -57.40 -29.10
N GLU A 28 -26.82 -57.65 -27.84
CA GLU A 28 -27.22 -56.87 -26.67
C GLU A 28 -25.97 -56.23 -26.05
N TRP A 29 -26.05 -54.94 -25.69
CA TRP A 29 -24.91 -54.14 -25.24
C TRP A 29 -25.02 -53.65 -23.80
N ASP A 30 -26.25 -53.34 -23.35
CA ASP A 30 -26.56 -52.70 -22.06
C ASP A 30 -25.70 -51.47 -21.70
N ASP A 31 -25.12 -50.82 -22.71
CA ASP A 31 -24.30 -49.62 -22.55
C ASP A 31 -25.21 -48.37 -22.52
N VAL A 32 -25.01 -47.51 -21.52
CA VAL A 32 -25.73 -46.22 -21.35
C VAL A 32 -24.84 -45.08 -21.84
N PHE A 33 -25.41 -44.19 -22.67
CA PHE A 33 -24.71 -43.00 -23.19
C PHE A 33 -25.32 -41.72 -22.61
N GLU A 34 -24.51 -40.92 -21.92
CA GLU A 34 -24.94 -39.65 -21.32
C GLU A 34 -24.35 -38.45 -22.09
N PHE A 35 -25.22 -37.61 -22.64
CA PHE A 35 -24.83 -36.39 -23.35
C PHE A 35 -25.35 -35.16 -22.62
N LYS A 36 -24.44 -34.24 -22.28
CA LYS A 36 -24.77 -32.91 -21.76
C LYS A 36 -24.74 -31.95 -22.95
N MET A 37 -25.86 -31.27 -23.19
CA MET A 37 -26.08 -30.42 -24.37
C MET A 37 -26.57 -29.04 -23.94
N GLN A 38 -25.94 -27.99 -24.44
CA GLN A 38 -26.29 -26.59 -24.29
C GLN A 38 -27.28 -26.12 -25.37
N LYS A 39 -27.13 -26.61 -26.62
CA LYS A 39 -27.86 -26.14 -27.80
C LYS A 39 -28.46 -27.28 -28.62
N LYS A 40 -29.29 -28.06 -27.95
CA LYS A 40 -30.08 -29.19 -28.46
C LYS A 40 -30.80 -28.89 -29.79
N GLU A 41 -31.16 -27.64 -30.08
CA GLU A 41 -31.82 -27.22 -31.32
C GLU A 41 -30.96 -27.42 -32.58
N PHE A 42 -29.63 -27.41 -32.45
CA PHE A 42 -28.67 -27.49 -33.56
C PHE A 42 -27.92 -28.83 -33.62
N ASP A 43 -28.19 -29.74 -32.68
CA ASP A 43 -27.46 -30.99 -32.52
C ASP A 43 -28.13 -32.18 -33.23
N ILE A 44 -27.30 -33.11 -33.71
CA ILE A 44 -27.71 -34.35 -34.37
C ILE A 44 -26.99 -35.53 -33.70
N LEU A 45 -27.76 -36.51 -33.21
CA LEU A 45 -27.25 -37.78 -32.72
C LEU A 45 -27.06 -38.75 -33.88
N CYS A 46 -25.84 -39.21 -34.07
CA CYS A 46 -25.43 -40.12 -35.12
C CYS A 46 -24.99 -41.46 -34.54
N PHE A 47 -25.69 -42.53 -34.91
CA PHE A 47 -25.32 -43.91 -34.62
C PHE A 47 -24.63 -44.53 -35.83
N LYS A 48 -23.58 -45.32 -35.57
CA LYS A 48 -22.91 -46.18 -36.56
C LYS A 48 -22.68 -47.57 -35.94
N VAL A 49 -23.05 -48.61 -36.66
CA VAL A 49 -22.87 -50.00 -36.25
C VAL A 49 -21.79 -50.62 -37.13
N TYR A 50 -20.79 -51.21 -36.49
CA TYR A 50 -19.64 -51.81 -37.15
C TYR A 50 -19.54 -53.28 -36.77
N ASP A 51 -19.22 -54.11 -37.74
CA ASP A 51 -18.68 -55.45 -37.52
C ASP A 51 -17.17 -55.37 -37.24
N LYS A 52 -16.68 -56.18 -36.30
CA LYS A 52 -15.31 -56.14 -35.80
C LYS A 52 -14.43 -57.12 -36.59
N GLY A 53 -13.96 -56.67 -37.75
CA GLY A 53 -13.02 -57.45 -38.56
C GLY A 53 -11.60 -57.51 -37.97
N VAL A 54 -10.84 -58.52 -38.41
CA VAL A 54 -9.43 -58.73 -38.02
C VAL A 54 -8.53 -57.62 -38.57
N VAL A 55 -8.81 -57.13 -39.78
CA VAL A 55 -8.00 -56.10 -40.49
C VAL A 55 -8.62 -54.71 -40.37
N SER A 56 -9.95 -54.61 -40.47
CA SER A 56 -10.68 -53.33 -40.40
C SER A 56 -12.14 -53.52 -39.98
N ASP A 57 -12.69 -52.51 -39.31
CA ASP A 57 -14.09 -52.48 -38.87
C ASP A 57 -15.01 -52.18 -40.07
N THR A 58 -15.97 -53.05 -40.38
CA THR A 58 -16.88 -52.89 -41.53
C THR A 58 -18.19 -52.21 -41.09
N LEU A 59 -18.58 -51.11 -41.72
CA LEU A 59 -19.84 -50.42 -41.40
C LEU A 59 -21.04 -51.27 -41.85
N LEU A 60 -21.83 -51.76 -40.90
CA LEU A 60 -23.08 -52.48 -41.14
C LEU A 60 -24.25 -51.53 -41.39
N GLY A 61 -24.29 -50.39 -40.70
CA GLY A 61 -25.32 -49.39 -40.90
C GLY A 61 -25.15 -48.15 -40.03
N GLN A 62 -25.89 -47.09 -40.36
CA GLN A 62 -25.86 -45.81 -39.67
C GLN A 62 -27.25 -45.16 -39.60
N ALA A 63 -27.46 -44.30 -38.61
CA ALA A 63 -28.64 -43.46 -38.49
C ALA A 63 -28.27 -42.10 -37.90
N SER A 64 -28.92 -41.04 -38.36
CA SER A 64 -28.71 -39.67 -37.88
C SER A 64 -30.05 -39.04 -37.57
N ILE A 65 -30.23 -38.55 -36.34
CA ILE A 65 -31.50 -38.01 -35.84
C ILE A 65 -31.22 -36.67 -35.15
N PRO A 66 -31.86 -35.57 -35.57
CA PRO A 66 -31.79 -34.30 -34.82
C PRO A 66 -32.28 -34.50 -33.38
N ILE A 67 -31.56 -33.96 -32.40
CA ILE A 67 -31.93 -34.07 -30.98
C ILE A 67 -33.38 -33.64 -30.70
N PRO A 68 -33.93 -32.56 -31.30
CA PRO A 68 -35.33 -32.15 -31.08
C PRO A 68 -36.36 -33.15 -31.61
N CYS A 69 -35.96 -34.08 -32.48
CA CYS A 69 -36.83 -35.12 -33.03
C CYS A 69 -36.80 -36.42 -32.19
N LEU A 70 -35.90 -36.55 -31.22
CA LEU A 70 -35.83 -37.73 -30.35
C LEU A 70 -37.02 -37.76 -29.38
N ARG A 71 -37.77 -38.86 -29.39
CA ARG A 71 -38.91 -39.10 -28.49
C ARG A 71 -38.49 -40.02 -27.35
N GLN A 72 -38.72 -39.60 -26.11
CA GLN A 72 -38.42 -40.39 -24.90
C GLN A 72 -39.10 -41.77 -24.88
N GLY A 73 -38.60 -42.68 -24.04
CA GLY A 73 -39.04 -44.06 -23.88
C GLY A 73 -38.33 -45.04 -24.84
N TYR A 74 -38.86 -46.25 -24.94
CA TYR A 74 -38.32 -47.29 -25.82
C TYR A 74 -38.62 -47.02 -27.30
N ARG A 75 -37.59 -47.07 -28.16
CA ARG A 75 -37.67 -46.74 -29.59
C ARG A 75 -36.80 -47.69 -30.43
N ASN A 76 -37.28 -48.00 -31.63
CA ASN A 76 -36.47 -48.59 -32.69
C ASN A 76 -35.98 -47.48 -33.63
N ILE A 77 -34.72 -47.55 -34.03
CA ILE A 77 -34.11 -46.68 -35.04
C ILE A 77 -33.71 -47.54 -36.24
N ASP A 78 -34.31 -47.29 -37.40
CA ASP A 78 -33.95 -47.93 -38.66
C ASP A 78 -32.52 -47.52 -39.08
N LEU A 79 -31.66 -48.51 -39.31
CA LEU A 79 -30.33 -48.29 -39.87
C LEU A 79 -30.35 -48.22 -41.40
N ARG A 80 -29.48 -47.38 -41.94
CA ARG A 80 -29.27 -47.15 -43.38
C ARG A 80 -27.84 -47.51 -43.76
N ASP A 81 -27.61 -47.77 -45.04
CA ASP A 81 -26.26 -48.03 -45.54
C ASP A 81 -25.37 -46.76 -45.50
N LYS A 82 -24.10 -46.92 -45.89
CA LYS A 82 -23.13 -45.83 -46.03
C LYS A 82 -23.60 -44.68 -46.93
N ASP A 83 -24.47 -44.97 -47.90
CA ASP A 83 -25.02 -44.04 -48.90
C ASP A 83 -26.40 -43.48 -48.47
N GLY A 84 -26.88 -43.83 -47.27
CA GLY A 84 -28.18 -43.41 -46.72
C GLY A 84 -29.40 -44.19 -47.24
N ARG A 85 -29.20 -45.23 -48.04
CA ARG A 85 -30.28 -46.08 -48.58
C ARG A 85 -30.81 -47.03 -47.50
N ARG A 86 -32.02 -47.56 -47.73
CA ARG A 86 -32.60 -48.60 -46.88
C ARG A 86 -31.85 -49.92 -47.10
N ILE A 87 -31.45 -50.56 -46.01
CA ILE A 87 -30.87 -51.90 -46.04
C ILE A 87 -32.02 -52.93 -46.15
N PRO A 88 -32.02 -53.88 -47.12
CA PRO A 88 -33.14 -54.78 -47.36
C PRO A 88 -33.57 -55.65 -46.19
N THR A 89 -32.67 -55.95 -45.25
CA THR A 89 -32.95 -56.74 -44.04
C THR A 89 -33.62 -55.94 -42.92
N HIS A 90 -33.86 -54.63 -43.11
CA HIS A 90 -34.44 -53.73 -42.10
C HIS A 90 -33.79 -53.82 -40.70
N PRO A 91 -32.45 -53.70 -40.59
CA PRO A 91 -31.77 -53.73 -39.30
C PRO A 91 -32.11 -52.49 -38.46
N THR A 92 -32.40 -52.69 -37.18
CA THR A 92 -32.79 -51.64 -36.23
C THR A 92 -31.89 -51.62 -35.01
N LEU A 93 -31.73 -50.45 -34.38
CA LEU A 93 -31.25 -50.33 -33.00
C LEU A 93 -32.44 -50.09 -32.07
N PHE A 94 -32.62 -50.97 -31.09
CA PHE A 94 -33.55 -50.76 -29.98
C PHE A 94 -32.84 -49.98 -28.86
N LEU A 95 -33.44 -48.88 -28.40
CA LEU A 95 -32.87 -48.00 -27.38
C LEU A 95 -33.95 -47.53 -26.40
N HIS A 96 -33.54 -47.25 -25.17
CA HIS A 96 -34.33 -46.46 -24.22
C HIS A 96 -33.79 -45.03 -24.19
N ILE A 97 -34.65 -44.05 -24.50
CA ILE A 97 -34.27 -42.63 -24.54
C ILE A 97 -34.87 -41.92 -23.33
N GLN A 98 -34.02 -41.38 -22.46
CA GLN A 98 -34.43 -40.46 -21.41
C GLN A 98 -33.87 -39.07 -21.72
N GLN A 99 -34.65 -38.02 -21.44
CA GLN A 99 -34.19 -36.65 -21.56
C GLN A 99 -34.61 -35.92 -20.29
N GLU A 100 -33.62 -35.48 -19.53
CA GLU A 100 -33.84 -34.60 -18.39
C GLU A 100 -33.68 -33.14 -18.84
N SER A 101 -34.66 -32.33 -18.49
CA SER A 101 -34.55 -30.88 -18.55
C SER A 101 -33.88 -30.40 -17.26
N CYS A 102 -32.59 -30.10 -17.31
CA CYS A 102 -32.01 -29.15 -16.36
C CYS A 102 -32.76 -27.83 -16.56
N GLY A 103 -33.33 -27.28 -15.48
CA GLY A 103 -34.29 -26.18 -15.55
C GLY A 103 -33.74 -24.92 -16.22
N ASP A 104 -34.56 -24.29 -17.06
CA ASP A 104 -34.43 -22.93 -17.60
C ASP A 104 -33.01 -22.44 -17.93
N PHE A 105 -32.41 -23.06 -18.96
CA PHE A 105 -31.17 -22.62 -19.61
C PHE A 105 -31.18 -21.13 -20.07
N HIS A 106 -32.37 -20.55 -20.27
CA HIS A 106 -32.57 -19.13 -20.56
C HIS A 106 -32.26 -18.21 -19.36
N SER A 107 -32.32 -18.69 -18.12
CA SER A 107 -31.93 -17.91 -16.94
C SER A 107 -30.41 -17.88 -16.76
N LEU A 108 -29.75 -19.03 -16.94
CA LEU A 108 -28.30 -19.19 -16.74
C LEU A 108 -27.48 -18.35 -17.72
N THR A 109 -27.74 -18.46 -19.02
CA THR A 109 -27.04 -17.65 -20.04
C THR A 109 -27.19 -16.14 -19.79
N ALA A 110 -28.39 -15.68 -19.45
CA ALA A 110 -28.63 -14.27 -19.10
C ALA A 110 -28.01 -13.86 -17.75
N GLN A 111 -27.75 -14.80 -16.85
CA GLN A 111 -27.09 -14.57 -15.56
C GLN A 111 -25.57 -14.57 -15.70
N GLU A 112 -25.00 -15.45 -16.53
CA GLU A 112 -23.59 -15.46 -16.93
C GLU A 112 -23.22 -14.20 -17.74
N GLN A 113 -24.08 -13.76 -18.67
CA GLN A 113 -23.89 -12.49 -19.37
C GLN A 113 -23.86 -11.31 -18.37
N ARG A 114 -24.83 -11.25 -17.45
CA ARG A 114 -24.87 -10.23 -16.39
C ARG A 114 -23.69 -10.31 -15.42
N GLN A 115 -23.20 -11.51 -15.09
CA GLN A 115 -22.01 -11.71 -14.26
C GLN A 115 -20.73 -11.27 -14.97
N THR A 116 -20.58 -11.58 -16.26
CA THR A 116 -19.41 -11.14 -17.04
C THR A 116 -19.42 -9.63 -17.29
N ASP A 117 -20.59 -9.02 -17.50
CA ASP A 117 -20.71 -7.57 -17.63
C ASP A 117 -20.54 -6.85 -16.28
N ALA A 118 -21.03 -7.41 -15.16
CA ALA A 118 -20.71 -6.94 -13.82
C ALA A 118 -19.20 -7.05 -13.52
N ALA A 119 -18.54 -8.16 -13.90
CA ALA A 119 -17.10 -8.33 -13.73
C ALA A 119 -16.29 -7.32 -14.58
N LYS A 120 -16.72 -7.02 -15.82
CA LYS A 120 -16.14 -5.95 -16.65
C LYS A 120 -16.32 -4.58 -15.98
N GLN A 121 -17.49 -4.28 -15.43
CA GLN A 121 -17.77 -3.03 -14.70
C GLN A 121 -16.90 -2.90 -13.45
N VAL A 122 -16.80 -3.95 -12.63
CA VAL A 122 -15.92 -3.96 -11.45
C VAL A 122 -14.45 -3.77 -11.85
N ARG A 123 -14.00 -4.37 -12.95
CA ARG A 123 -12.63 -4.18 -13.47
C ARG A 123 -12.36 -2.75 -13.94
N LEU A 124 -13.33 -2.12 -14.63
CA LEU A 124 -13.25 -0.72 -15.05
C LEU A 124 -13.26 0.24 -13.85
N GLN A 125 -14.13 0.00 -12.87
CA GLN A 125 -14.16 0.75 -11.61
C GLN A 125 -12.85 0.62 -10.84
N ARG A 126 -12.27 -0.60 -10.79
CA ARG A 126 -11.01 -0.84 -10.10
C ARG A 126 -9.84 -0.10 -10.74
N ALA A 127 -9.70 -0.16 -12.07
CA ALA A 127 -8.66 0.57 -12.80
C ALA A 127 -8.75 2.10 -12.57
N LYS A 128 -9.96 2.64 -12.43
CA LYS A 128 -10.18 4.05 -12.07
C LYS A 128 -9.71 4.35 -10.64
N ILE A 129 -10.06 3.51 -9.66
CA ILE A 129 -9.60 3.63 -8.27
C ILE A 129 -8.07 3.59 -8.18
N ASP A 130 -7.43 2.66 -8.89
CA ASP A 130 -5.96 2.53 -8.89
C ASP A 130 -5.29 3.81 -9.46
N THR A 131 -5.88 4.42 -10.50
CA THR A 131 -5.45 5.72 -11.06
C THR A 131 -5.62 6.88 -10.06
N ASP A 132 -6.75 6.91 -9.34
CA ASP A 132 -7.02 7.94 -8.33
C ASP A 132 -6.04 7.83 -7.13
N ILE A 133 -5.64 6.61 -6.75
CA ILE A 133 -4.62 6.35 -5.73
C ILE A 133 -3.24 6.90 -6.14
N GLU A 134 -2.81 6.68 -7.38
CA GLU A 134 -1.54 7.23 -7.90
C GLU A 134 -1.53 8.77 -7.87
N ASN A 135 -2.64 9.41 -8.27
CA ASN A 135 -2.79 10.87 -8.23
C ASN A 135 -2.72 11.42 -6.80
N VAL A 136 -3.35 10.75 -5.83
CA VAL A 136 -3.29 11.12 -4.41
C VAL A 136 -1.87 10.98 -3.85
N ASN A 137 -1.18 9.88 -4.15
CA ASN A 137 0.21 9.66 -3.73
C ASN A 137 1.16 10.74 -4.27
N ALA A 138 1.01 11.11 -5.55
CA ALA A 138 1.77 12.21 -6.16
C ALA A 138 1.45 13.59 -5.54
N ALA A 139 0.24 13.80 -5.02
CA ALA A 139 -0.13 15.00 -4.28
C ALA A 139 0.50 15.02 -2.87
N ILE A 140 0.49 13.89 -2.16
CA ILE A 140 1.12 13.71 -0.85
C ILE A 140 2.63 13.99 -0.94
N GLU A 141 3.32 13.49 -1.96
CA GLU A 141 4.74 13.75 -2.16
C GLU A 141 5.05 15.26 -2.35
N LYS A 142 4.23 15.96 -3.13
CA LYS A 142 4.33 17.42 -3.31
C LYS A 142 4.12 18.18 -2.00
N ILE A 143 3.18 17.75 -1.16
CA ILE A 143 2.95 18.33 0.18
C ILE A 143 4.18 18.10 1.06
N ASN A 144 4.65 16.85 1.16
CA ASN A 144 5.83 16.49 1.97
C ASN A 144 7.09 17.28 1.56
N LYS A 145 7.28 17.52 0.25
CA LYS A 145 8.37 18.37 -0.26
C LYS A 145 8.25 19.82 0.20
N ARG A 146 7.04 20.41 0.14
CA ARG A 146 6.77 21.77 0.65
C ARG A 146 6.96 21.87 2.17
N THR A 147 6.51 20.87 2.94
CA THR A 147 6.70 20.83 4.40
C THR A 147 8.19 20.86 4.76
N LYS A 148 9.02 20.03 4.11
CA LYS A 148 10.49 20.04 4.31
C LYS A 148 11.12 21.40 4.00
N GLN A 149 10.68 22.07 2.93
CA GLN A 149 11.14 23.42 2.57
C GLN A 149 10.71 24.48 3.60
N LEU A 150 9.46 24.43 4.05
CA LEU A 150 8.92 25.34 5.07
C LEU A 150 9.65 25.18 6.41
N GLU A 151 9.92 23.94 6.84
CA GLU A 151 10.73 23.68 8.02
C GLU A 151 12.17 24.21 7.88
N ALA A 152 12.80 24.06 6.71
CA ALA A 152 14.15 24.57 6.45
C ALA A 152 14.18 26.10 6.57
N ALA A 153 13.26 26.80 5.90
CA ALA A 153 13.10 28.26 6.02
C ALA A 153 12.78 28.70 7.47
N THR A 154 11.98 27.92 8.20
CA THR A 154 11.69 28.17 9.63
C THR A 154 12.93 27.99 10.51
N ARG A 155 13.79 26.99 10.24
CA ARG A 155 15.07 26.81 10.93
C ARG A 155 16.03 27.97 10.62
N GLU A 156 16.06 28.45 9.39
CA GLU A 156 16.89 29.58 8.96
C GLU A 156 16.45 30.90 9.61
N ASN A 157 15.15 31.22 9.57
CA ASN A 157 14.59 32.39 10.26
C ASN A 157 14.85 32.36 11.79
N LYS A 158 14.84 31.17 12.41
CA LYS A 158 15.21 31.02 13.83
C LYS A 158 16.71 31.24 14.09
N ARG A 159 17.59 30.97 13.12
CA ARG A 159 19.03 31.27 13.21
C ARG A 159 19.30 32.75 13.05
N THR A 160 18.69 33.41 12.06
CA THR A 160 18.87 34.85 11.85
C THR A 160 18.32 35.66 13.01
N LEU A 161 17.15 35.30 13.56
CA LEU A 161 16.63 35.93 14.78
C LEU A 161 17.59 35.83 15.97
N ARG A 162 18.14 34.63 16.25
CA ARG A 162 19.17 34.47 17.29
C ARG A 162 20.39 35.35 17.03
N GLN A 163 20.87 35.38 15.78
CA GLN A 163 22.00 36.23 15.41
C GLN A 163 21.72 37.73 15.62
N TYR A 164 20.50 38.20 15.37
CA TYR A 164 20.07 39.57 15.69
C TYR A 164 19.96 39.81 17.20
N GLU A 165 19.45 38.84 17.98
CA GLU A 165 19.39 38.92 19.44
C GLU A 165 20.80 38.96 20.06
N ASP A 166 21.69 38.06 19.64
CA ASP A 166 23.10 38.00 20.04
C ASP A 166 23.83 39.30 19.67
N GLN A 167 23.64 39.83 18.46
CA GLN A 167 24.19 41.14 18.06
C GLN A 167 23.64 42.29 18.91
N ARG A 168 22.35 42.29 19.25
CA ARG A 168 21.74 43.33 20.08
C ARG A 168 22.25 43.28 21.52
N ILE A 169 22.42 42.07 22.07
CA ILE A 169 23.02 41.84 23.40
C ILE A 169 24.50 42.27 23.37
N ALA A 170 25.28 41.84 22.39
CA ALA A 170 26.69 42.21 22.24
C ALA A 170 26.88 43.72 22.09
N GLY A 171 26.02 44.40 21.31
CA GLY A 171 26.04 45.86 21.18
C GLY A 171 25.71 46.59 22.48
N PHE A 172 24.75 46.08 23.26
CA PHE A 172 24.41 46.63 24.57
C PHE A 172 25.54 46.42 25.60
N VAL A 173 26.13 45.22 25.64
CA VAL A 173 27.30 44.89 26.47
C VAL A 173 28.50 45.76 26.11
N TRP A 174 28.80 45.91 24.81
CA TRP A 174 29.91 46.74 24.32
C TRP A 174 29.72 48.22 24.70
N LEU A 175 28.53 48.79 24.50
CA LEU A 175 28.22 50.16 24.91
C LEU A 175 28.37 50.37 26.42
N ASN A 176 28.05 49.35 27.23
CA ASN A 176 28.19 49.42 28.68
C ASN A 176 29.68 49.29 29.10
N GLN A 177 30.43 48.39 28.46
CA GLN A 177 31.86 48.21 28.67
C GLN A 177 32.66 49.47 28.29
N GLU A 178 32.30 50.14 27.19
CA GLU A 178 32.94 51.38 26.74
C GLU A 178 32.63 52.54 27.71
N LYS A 179 31.39 52.66 28.21
CA LYS A 179 31.06 53.63 29.28
C LYS A 179 31.86 53.39 30.56
N ILE A 180 32.00 52.13 30.97
CA ILE A 180 32.83 51.76 32.13
C ILE A 180 34.30 52.12 31.87
N SER A 181 34.82 51.85 30.67
CA SER A 181 36.20 52.19 30.27
C SER A 181 36.44 53.70 30.17
N GLN A 182 35.41 54.49 29.88
CA GLN A 182 35.46 55.96 29.89
C GLN A 182 35.40 56.55 31.30
N LEU A 183 34.72 55.89 32.25
CA LEU A 183 34.78 56.25 33.66
C LEU A 183 36.18 56.00 34.23
N PHE A 184 36.74 54.79 34.04
CA PHE A 184 38.10 54.48 34.52
C PHE A 184 39.18 55.38 33.90
N ARG A 185 39.09 55.74 32.61
CA ARG A 185 40.02 56.73 32.01
C ARG A 185 39.92 58.11 32.63
N ARG A 186 38.72 58.51 33.07
CA ARG A 186 38.49 59.79 33.72
C ARG A 186 38.98 59.78 35.17
N ASP A 187 38.88 58.65 35.87
CA ASP A 187 39.46 58.48 37.20
C ASP A 187 41.00 58.55 37.12
N GLU A 188 41.64 57.97 36.09
CA GLU A 188 43.08 58.16 35.83
C GLU A 188 43.43 59.65 35.60
N ASP A 189 42.66 60.38 34.78
CA ASP A 189 42.88 61.83 34.54
C ASP A 189 42.64 62.70 35.81
N GLU A 190 41.66 62.35 36.66
CA GLU A 190 41.37 63.05 37.93
C GLU A 190 42.42 62.75 39.00
N ASP A 191 42.91 61.51 39.11
CA ASP A 191 44.02 61.14 40.01
C ASP A 191 45.33 61.82 39.62
N ASP A 192 45.66 61.91 38.32
CA ASP A 192 46.87 62.58 37.83
C ASP A 192 46.82 64.10 38.08
N LEU A 193 45.61 64.69 38.11
CA LEU A 193 45.35 66.07 38.49
C LEU A 193 45.50 66.28 40.01
N PHE A 194 44.94 65.37 40.81
CA PHE A 194 45.02 65.38 42.26
C PHE A 194 46.47 65.23 42.74
N ASP A 195 47.26 64.36 42.12
CA ASP A 195 48.65 64.11 42.47
C ASP A 195 49.57 65.28 42.06
N ARG A 196 49.24 66.00 40.96
CA ARG A 196 49.87 67.30 40.63
C ARG A 196 49.53 68.38 41.64
N GLU A 197 48.27 68.50 42.05
CA GLU A 197 47.85 69.52 43.01
C GLU A 197 48.41 69.26 44.42
N LYS A 198 48.50 67.99 44.81
CA LYS A 198 49.17 67.52 46.03
C LYS A 198 50.67 67.80 46.01
N LYS A 199 51.37 67.53 44.90
CA LYS A 199 52.80 67.91 44.72
C LYS A 199 53.01 69.44 44.75
N LYS A 200 52.05 70.22 44.26
CA LYS A 200 52.09 71.69 44.34
C LYS A 200 51.92 72.17 45.78
N LYS A 201 50.93 71.66 46.52
CA LYS A 201 50.71 71.97 47.93
C LYS A 201 51.84 71.51 48.84
N LEU A 202 52.51 70.38 48.54
CA LEU A 202 53.73 69.97 49.27
C LEU A 202 54.86 70.99 49.09
N LYS A 203 55.10 71.48 47.87
CA LYS A 203 56.11 72.53 47.63
C LYS A 203 55.78 73.85 48.33
N GLU A 204 54.51 74.23 48.38
CA GLU A 204 54.05 75.41 49.10
C GLU A 204 54.21 75.23 50.62
N ALA A 205 53.94 74.02 51.15
CA ALA A 205 54.14 73.67 52.56
C ALA A 205 55.62 73.66 52.98
N GLU A 206 56.51 73.04 52.18
CA GLU A 206 57.96 73.03 52.41
C GLU A 206 58.56 74.45 52.44
N THR A 207 57.96 75.41 51.72
CA THR A 207 58.35 76.84 51.81
C THR A 207 57.78 77.60 53.02
N THR A 208 56.92 76.97 53.83
CA THR A 208 56.33 77.56 55.05
C THR A 208 56.68 76.83 56.35
N GLU A 209 57.14 75.57 56.31
CA GLU A 209 57.55 74.83 57.51
C GLU A 209 58.93 75.25 58.08
N ASP A 210 59.72 76.06 57.37
CA ASP A 210 60.99 76.59 57.89
C ASP A 210 60.80 77.78 58.87
N GLU A 211 59.57 78.31 59.00
CA GLU A 211 59.25 79.44 59.89
C GLU A 211 58.58 79.05 61.23
N SER A 212 58.32 77.77 61.54
CA SER A 212 57.61 77.40 62.79
C SER A 212 58.01 76.07 63.44
N LYS A 213 59.24 76.03 63.97
CA LYS A 213 59.60 75.12 65.06
C LYS A 213 59.30 75.75 66.43
N GLU A 214 58.15 75.51 67.06
CA GLU A 214 58.06 75.47 68.53
C GLU A 214 56.73 74.93 69.11
N VAL A 215 56.79 74.51 70.39
CA VAL A 215 55.67 74.19 71.32
C VAL A 215 54.96 72.81 71.23
N LYS A 216 55.44 71.86 72.06
CA LYS A 216 54.74 71.07 73.14
C LYS A 216 53.33 70.45 72.89
N ARG A 217 52.86 69.36 73.53
CA ARG A 217 53.40 68.25 74.35
C ARG A 217 52.19 67.42 74.91
N ASN A 218 52.29 66.07 74.93
CA ASN A 218 51.55 65.07 75.75
C ASN A 218 50.09 64.62 75.43
N MET A 219 49.88 63.30 75.67
CA MET A 219 48.65 62.54 76.03
C MET A 219 47.55 62.43 74.95
N PHE A 220 46.95 61.27 74.65
CA PHE A 220 46.69 60.05 75.47
C PHE A 220 46.79 58.73 74.65
N ASP A 221 46.90 57.58 75.32
CA ASP A 221 46.80 56.21 74.74
C ASP A 221 45.43 55.89 74.11
N TYR A 222 45.40 55.01 73.09
CA TYR A 222 44.65 53.72 73.13
C TYR A 222 44.89 52.82 71.89
N GLN A 223 45.72 51.78 72.09
CA GLN A 223 45.76 50.38 71.59
C GLN A 223 45.21 49.90 70.20
N GLU A 224 45.80 48.76 69.77
CA GLU A 224 45.77 48.11 68.45
C GLU A 224 44.65 47.04 68.25
N GLU A 225 44.76 46.24 67.17
CA GLU A 225 43.72 45.45 66.47
C GLU A 225 43.30 44.05 67.10
N PRO A 226 42.85 42.98 66.36
CA PRO A 226 41.56 42.29 66.62
C PRO A 226 41.73 40.80 67.07
N PRO A 227 40.73 39.88 66.93
CA PRO A 227 40.65 39.07 65.69
C PRO A 227 39.23 38.52 65.33
N TRP A 228 39.15 37.23 64.96
CA TRP A 228 38.06 36.41 64.37
C TRP A 228 37.05 35.77 65.34
N ASP A 229 35.84 35.39 64.87
CA ASP A 229 35.41 33.97 64.76
C ASP A 229 33.97 33.75 64.19
N GLU A 230 33.80 32.63 63.47
CA GLU A 230 32.52 31.95 63.12
C GLU A 230 31.99 31.12 64.33
N PRO A 231 30.84 30.36 64.36
CA PRO A 231 30.06 29.80 63.23
C PRO A 231 28.50 29.66 63.41
N SER A 232 27.89 28.98 62.43
CA SER A 232 26.97 27.83 62.61
C SER A 232 25.43 27.90 62.40
N ARG A 233 25.01 27.10 61.38
CA ARG A 233 23.91 26.11 61.35
C ARG A 233 22.43 26.52 61.18
N GLY A 234 21.78 25.75 60.30
CA GLY A 234 20.36 25.40 60.33
C GLY A 234 19.65 25.59 58.98
N CYS A 235 18.84 24.66 58.46
CA CYS A 235 18.70 23.22 58.74
C CYS A 235 17.96 22.57 57.56
N GLU A 236 18.23 21.30 57.25
CA GLU A 236 17.41 20.50 56.33
C GLU A 236 16.09 20.07 57.00
N CYS A 237 15.03 19.85 56.22
CA CYS A 237 13.93 18.93 56.56
C CYS A 237 13.31 18.34 55.29
N LEU A 238 12.85 17.09 55.38
CA LEU A 238 12.50 16.19 54.28
C LEU A 238 11.31 15.30 54.69
N VAL A 239 10.40 14.94 53.77
CA VAL A 239 9.32 13.89 53.85
C VAL A 239 8.24 14.12 54.94
N MET A 240 6.93 14.02 54.68
CA MET A 240 6.16 13.02 53.92
C MET A 240 5.11 13.61 52.97
#